data_AF-A0A2I2GG48-F1
#
_entry.id   AF-A0A2I2GG48-F1
#
_cell.length_a   1.000
_cell.length_b   1.000
_cell.length_c   1.000
_cell.angle_alpha   90.00
_cell.angle_beta   90.00
_cell.angle_gamma   90.00
#
_symmetry.space_group_name_H-M   'P 1'
#
loop_
_entity.id
_entity.type
_entity.pdbx_description
1 polymer ?
#
loop_
_entity_poly.entity_id
_entity_poly.type
_entity_poly.pdbx_seq_one_letter_code
_entity_poly.pdbx_strand_id
1 'polypeptide(L)'
;MIGATRRWFRRNRKGLAIGAGVIGAGYLAGQYVLNKISEARERMSSDRIARENLRRRFEQNQTDCTYTILALLPTAAEDILEALPVEELTKELQKKRAERLARLNGGEATSSDLSSVAPSLPEEDGRSLSSFQSDGFLRTSQLGESTLEGDGSPRPKRNKTQLWNEVKITSITRSFTLIYTLSLLTIFTRIQLNLLGRRNYLSSVISLATPANTSTIRLENHEDDDLTQTLGNDFETNRRYLAFSWWLLHRGWKDLMNEVREAVQEVFGSLNPREDISLARLSELTLQVRKKVEGHTGADRKYRKWLSYLLPPSEEEEGLLEESGVLGVAEPSTTQTATTLRHLLDETADLIESPNFTRVLMLLNNECFETLMQQCRADAFKASPNVPETTPQSFTSVATVVPVAGSSEPKTKLANVLAVMARQAHVIGNGTTPPNLYLAAMEQNVRELEAFAAVIYSSNFDFELLGPETKLGSLEKEGDGPDTIAVGKDDEGSMVEVEAVEDSSIAPAGDESAFETAWGKAVEEQPSSGPATEAGR
;
A
#
# COMPACT_ATOMS: atom_id res chain seq x y z
N MET A 1 50.68 -70.20 -34.02
CA MET A 1 50.42 -68.75 -33.87
C MET A 1 50.18 -68.31 -32.42
N ILE A 2 49.52 -69.10 -31.57
CA ILE A 2 49.20 -68.76 -30.15
C ILE A 2 50.43 -68.59 -29.22
N GLY A 3 51.54 -69.29 -29.49
CA GLY A 3 52.78 -69.18 -28.68
C GLY A 3 53.62 -67.92 -28.93
N ALA A 4 53.42 -67.23 -30.06
CA ALA A 4 54.13 -66.00 -30.40
C ALA A 4 53.47 -64.79 -29.72
N THR A 5 52.15 -64.72 -29.74
CA THR A 5 51.34 -63.70 -29.04
C THR A 5 51.54 -63.76 -27.53
N ARG A 6 51.63 -64.96 -26.93
CA ARG A 6 51.85 -65.13 -25.48
C ARG A 6 53.23 -64.66 -25.00
N ARG A 7 54.27 -64.79 -25.82
CA ARG A 7 55.63 -64.30 -25.52
C ARG A 7 55.75 -62.78 -25.70
N TRP A 8 55.11 -62.24 -26.73
CA TRP A 8 55.02 -60.79 -26.97
C TRP A 8 54.28 -60.07 -25.82
N PHE A 9 53.14 -60.61 -25.38
CA PHE A 9 52.37 -60.06 -24.26
C PHE A 9 53.15 -60.09 -22.93
N ARG A 10 53.91 -61.16 -22.66
CA ARG A 10 54.80 -61.23 -21.49
C ARG A 10 55.93 -60.21 -21.53
N ARG A 11 56.48 -59.92 -22.72
CA ARG A 11 57.59 -58.96 -22.89
C ARG A 11 57.12 -57.50 -22.77
N ASN A 12 55.86 -57.21 -23.15
CA ASN A 12 55.28 -55.86 -23.11
C ASN A 12 54.31 -55.60 -21.94
N ARG A 13 54.22 -56.52 -20.97
CA ARG A 13 53.32 -56.46 -19.79
C ARG A 13 53.34 -55.11 -19.07
N LYS A 14 54.52 -54.51 -18.88
CA LYS A 14 54.66 -53.24 -18.16
C LYS A 14 54.07 -52.06 -18.97
N GLY A 15 54.36 -52.00 -20.27
CA GLY A 15 53.81 -50.98 -21.17
C GLY A 15 52.30 -51.08 -21.35
N LEU A 16 51.76 -52.31 -21.43
CA LEU A 16 50.32 -52.54 -21.49
C LEU A 16 49.60 -52.18 -20.19
N ALA A 17 50.19 -52.47 -19.02
CA ALA A 17 49.62 -52.11 -17.73
C ALA A 17 49.60 -50.58 -17.52
N ILE A 18 50.67 -49.88 -17.91
CA ILE A 18 50.72 -48.42 -17.86
C ILE A 18 49.70 -47.81 -18.81
N GLY A 19 49.61 -48.31 -20.05
CA GLY A 19 48.61 -47.87 -21.03
C GLY A 19 47.17 -48.08 -20.55
N ALA A 20 46.87 -49.25 -19.99
CA ALA A 20 45.56 -49.55 -19.42
C ALA A 20 45.23 -48.66 -18.21
N GLY A 21 46.22 -48.38 -17.35
CA GLY A 21 46.06 -47.47 -16.21
C GLY A 21 45.77 -46.04 -16.62
N VAL A 22 46.47 -45.51 -17.64
CA VAL A 22 46.23 -44.16 -18.18
C VAL A 22 44.86 -44.06 -18.83
N ILE A 23 44.44 -45.07 -19.60
CA ILE A 23 43.11 -45.10 -20.22
C ILE A 23 42.02 -45.21 -19.15
N GLY A 24 42.19 -46.07 -18.14
CA GLY A 24 41.24 -46.21 -17.04
C GLY A 24 41.11 -44.94 -16.20
N ALA A 25 42.24 -44.30 -15.86
CA ALA A 25 42.24 -43.02 -15.15
C ALA A 25 41.60 -41.89 -15.97
N GLY A 26 41.89 -41.83 -17.28
CA GLY A 26 41.25 -40.88 -18.20
C GLY A 26 39.74 -41.10 -18.31
N TYR A 27 39.28 -42.34 -18.32
CA TYR A 27 37.86 -42.68 -18.33
C TYR A 27 37.15 -42.25 -17.03
N LEU A 28 37.73 -42.56 -15.87
CA LEU A 28 37.16 -42.18 -14.57
C LEU A 28 37.14 -40.65 -14.39
N ALA A 29 38.21 -39.96 -14.78
CA ALA A 29 38.27 -38.50 -14.74
C ALA A 29 37.25 -37.87 -15.70
N GLY A 30 37.13 -38.41 -16.92
CA GLY A 30 36.13 -37.97 -17.89
C GLY A 30 34.69 -38.18 -17.40
N GLN A 31 34.40 -39.34 -16.80
CA GLN A 31 33.10 -39.64 -16.23
C GLN A 31 32.77 -38.72 -15.04
N TYR A 32 33.75 -38.44 -14.18
CA TYR A 32 33.58 -37.49 -13.08
C TYR A 32 33.25 -36.08 -13.57
N VAL A 33 33.98 -35.58 -14.58
CA VAL A 33 33.73 -34.25 -15.16
C VAL A 33 32.36 -34.19 -15.82
N LEU A 34 31.96 -35.20 -16.60
CA LEU A 34 30.64 -35.25 -17.23
C LEU A 34 29.52 -35.29 -16.17
N ASN A 35 29.69 -36.09 -15.10
CA ASN A 35 28.73 -36.16 -14.01
C ASN A 35 28.64 -34.83 -13.24
N LYS A 36 29.77 -34.14 -13.06
CA LYS A 36 29.80 -32.82 -12.40
C LYS A 36 29.12 -31.75 -13.25
N ILE A 37 29.29 -31.79 -14.57
CA ILE A 37 28.61 -30.88 -15.49
C ILE A 37 27.11 -31.15 -15.54
N SER A 38 26.68 -32.42 -15.56
CA SER A 38 25.25 -32.76 -15.51
C SER A 38 24.62 -32.31 -14.21
N GLU A 39 25.28 -32.57 -13.07
CA GLU A 39 24.83 -32.13 -11.75
C GLU A 39 24.75 -30.59 -11.67
N ALA A 40 25.77 -29.88 -12.16
CA ALA A 40 25.76 -28.42 -12.19
C ALA A 40 24.64 -27.87 -13.09
N ARG A 41 24.42 -28.48 -14.27
CA ARG A 41 23.34 -28.09 -15.18
C ARG A 41 21.97 -28.35 -14.57
N GLU A 42 21.80 -29.48 -13.89
CA GLU A 42 20.57 -29.85 -13.20
C GLU A 42 20.26 -28.86 -12.08
N ARG A 43 21.23 -28.57 -11.21
CA ARG A 43 21.11 -27.55 -10.15
C ARG A 43 20.76 -26.17 -10.69
N MET A 44 21.46 -25.71 -11.73
CA MET A 44 21.12 -24.42 -12.36
C MET A 44 19.72 -24.42 -12.98
N SER A 45 19.28 -25.56 -13.54
CA SER A 45 17.94 -25.67 -14.10
C SER A 45 16.86 -25.70 -13.02
N SER A 46 17.09 -26.40 -11.91
CA SER A 46 16.16 -26.45 -10.78
C SER A 46 16.05 -25.09 -10.11
N ASP A 47 17.18 -24.40 -9.88
CA ASP A 47 17.19 -23.05 -9.28
C ASP A 47 16.44 -22.05 -10.15
N ARG A 48 16.62 -22.13 -11.47
CA ARG A 48 15.89 -21.28 -12.41
C ARG A 48 14.38 -21.56 -12.36
N ILE A 49 13.98 -22.82 -12.33
CA ILE A 49 12.56 -23.20 -12.25
C ILE A 49 11.95 -22.74 -10.92
N ALA A 50 12.68 -22.89 -9.81
CA ALA A 50 12.22 -22.46 -8.49
C ALA A 50 12.02 -20.94 -8.43
N ARG A 51 13.00 -20.16 -8.93
CA ARG A 51 12.89 -18.69 -9.00
C ARG A 51 11.75 -18.24 -9.91
N GLU A 52 11.57 -18.88 -11.06
CA GLU A 52 10.49 -18.55 -11.98
C GLU A 52 9.11 -18.87 -11.38
N ASN A 53 8.99 -19.99 -10.66
CA ASN A 53 7.75 -20.35 -9.96
C ASN A 53 7.43 -19.32 -8.85
N LEU A 54 8.43 -18.97 -8.03
CA LEU A 54 8.29 -17.95 -7.00
C LEU A 54 7.83 -16.62 -7.59
N ARG A 55 8.50 -16.16 -8.66
CA ARG A 55 8.15 -14.93 -9.37
C ARG A 55 6.71 -14.96 -9.88
N ARG A 56 6.30 -16.03 -10.55
CA ARG A 56 4.93 -16.18 -11.07
C ARG A 56 3.90 -16.14 -9.94
N ARG A 57 4.18 -16.81 -8.82
CA ARG A 57 3.29 -16.82 -7.64
C ARG A 57 3.21 -15.43 -7.00
N PHE A 58 4.32 -14.70 -6.93
CA PHE A 58 4.37 -13.33 -6.45
C PHE A 58 3.57 -12.38 -7.35
N GLU A 59 3.75 -12.44 -8.68
CA GLU A 59 3.01 -11.61 -9.65
C GLU A 59 1.50 -11.89 -9.60
N GLN A 60 1.12 -13.17 -9.46
CA GLN A 60 -0.27 -13.55 -9.23
C GLN A 60 -0.79 -12.97 -7.91
N ASN A 61 -0.04 -13.11 -6.82
CA ASN A 61 -0.40 -12.57 -5.51
C ASN A 61 -0.57 -11.04 -5.55
N GLN A 62 0.26 -10.33 -6.33
CA GLN A 62 0.11 -8.89 -6.52
C GLN A 62 -1.18 -8.53 -7.25
N THR A 63 -1.57 -9.34 -8.24
CA THR A 63 -2.83 -9.17 -8.95
C THR A 63 -4.03 -9.41 -8.01
N ASP A 64 -3.94 -10.46 -7.17
CA ASP A 64 -4.96 -10.79 -6.18
C ASP A 64 -5.10 -9.68 -5.12
N CYS A 65 -3.99 -9.06 -4.71
CA CYS A 65 -4.02 -7.87 -3.84
C CYS A 65 -4.82 -6.73 -4.49
N THR A 66 -4.53 -6.39 -5.76
CA THR A 66 -5.23 -5.31 -6.47
C THR A 66 -6.73 -5.58 -6.56
N TYR A 67 -7.13 -6.81 -6.90
CA TYR A 67 -8.54 -7.20 -6.93
C TYR A 67 -9.20 -7.13 -5.55
N THR A 68 -8.48 -7.55 -4.50
CA THR A 68 -8.98 -7.49 -3.12
C THR A 68 -9.19 -6.04 -2.68
N ILE A 69 -8.24 -5.15 -2.96
CA ILE A 69 -8.36 -3.70 -2.66
C ILE A 69 -9.60 -3.13 -3.34
N LEU A 70 -9.79 -3.40 -4.64
CA LEU A 70 -10.96 -2.92 -5.39
C LEU A 70 -12.29 -3.50 -4.89
N ALA A 71 -12.27 -4.72 -4.35
CA ALA A 71 -13.47 -5.34 -3.77
C ALA A 71 -13.84 -4.76 -2.39
N LEU A 72 -12.83 -4.44 -1.56
CA LEU A 72 -13.05 -3.93 -0.19
C LEU A 72 -13.24 -2.41 -0.12
N LEU A 73 -12.65 -1.67 -1.06
CA LEU A 73 -12.70 -0.21 -1.09
C LEU A 73 -14.13 0.39 -1.08
N PRO A 74 -15.11 -0.14 -1.83
CA PRO A 74 -16.47 0.39 -1.81
C PRO A 74 -17.11 0.39 -0.41
N THR A 75 -16.82 -0.60 0.44
CA THR A 75 -17.37 -0.69 1.80
C THR A 75 -16.97 0.53 2.63
N ALA A 76 -15.66 0.84 2.71
CA ALA A 76 -15.22 2.03 3.42
C ALA A 76 -15.65 3.32 2.72
N ALA A 77 -15.69 3.34 1.39
CA ALA A 77 -16.07 4.52 0.63
C ALA A 77 -17.53 4.93 0.87
N GLU A 78 -18.47 3.98 0.86
CA GLU A 78 -19.89 4.21 1.14
C GLU A 78 -20.09 4.79 2.54
N ASP A 79 -19.47 4.17 3.55
CA ASP A 79 -19.50 4.61 4.95
C ASP A 79 -18.93 6.03 5.12
N ILE A 80 -17.80 6.35 4.45
CA ILE A 80 -17.19 7.69 4.49
C ILE A 80 -18.07 8.73 3.78
N LEU A 81 -18.67 8.37 2.63
CA LEU A 81 -19.57 9.26 1.88
C LEU A 81 -20.83 9.57 2.68
N GLU A 82 -21.39 8.57 3.39
CA GLU A 82 -22.55 8.74 4.28
C GLU A 82 -22.22 9.64 5.49
N ALA A 83 -21.06 9.42 6.12
CA ALA A 83 -20.63 10.25 7.26
C ALA A 83 -20.26 11.69 6.88
N LEU A 84 -19.96 11.95 5.60
CA LEU A 84 -19.60 13.26 5.05
C LEU A 84 -20.50 13.62 3.85
N PRO A 85 -21.79 13.94 4.08
CA PRO A 85 -22.81 14.03 3.03
C PRO A 85 -22.79 15.37 2.27
N VAL A 86 -21.78 15.60 1.44
CA VAL A 86 -21.63 16.83 0.63
C VAL A 86 -22.82 17.04 -0.31
N GLU A 87 -23.37 15.96 -0.87
CA GLU A 87 -24.48 16.00 -1.81
C GLU A 87 -25.76 16.51 -1.12
N GLU A 88 -25.99 16.15 0.14
CA GLU A 88 -27.12 16.66 0.91
C GLU A 88 -26.94 18.15 1.25
N LEU A 89 -25.74 18.54 1.67
CA LEU A 89 -25.43 19.93 2.01
C LEU A 89 -25.57 20.85 0.78
N THR A 90 -25.11 20.39 -0.38
CA THR A 90 -25.22 21.12 -1.65
C THR A 90 -26.67 21.17 -2.15
N LYS A 91 -27.47 20.11 -1.98
CA LYS A 91 -28.92 20.11 -2.24
C LYS A 91 -29.66 21.10 -1.34
N GLU A 92 -29.36 21.14 -0.03
CA GLU A 92 -29.97 22.09 0.91
C GLU A 92 -29.67 23.53 0.50
N LEU A 93 -28.43 23.80 0.09
CA LEU A 93 -27.98 25.10 -0.38
C LEU A 93 -28.70 25.52 -1.67
N GLN A 94 -28.90 24.59 -2.61
CA GLN A 94 -29.66 24.81 -3.84
C GLN A 94 -31.15 25.08 -3.55
N LYS A 95 -31.77 24.31 -2.64
CA LYS A 95 -33.17 24.50 -2.23
C LYS A 95 -33.40 25.88 -1.63
N LYS A 96 -32.54 26.31 -0.69
CA LYS A 96 -32.61 27.67 -0.10
C LYS A 96 -32.47 28.78 -1.13
N ARG A 97 -31.66 28.56 -2.17
CA ARG A 97 -31.56 29.50 -3.30
C ARG A 97 -32.86 29.53 -4.10
N ALA A 98 -33.40 28.38 -4.48
CA ALA A 98 -34.63 28.27 -5.25
C ALA A 98 -35.81 28.91 -4.51
N GLU A 99 -35.95 28.68 -3.21
CA GLU A 99 -36.95 29.31 -2.34
C GLU A 99 -36.81 30.84 -2.31
N ARG A 100 -35.58 31.36 -2.21
CA ARG A 100 -35.33 32.81 -2.25
C ARG A 100 -35.71 33.40 -3.61
N LEU A 101 -35.40 32.71 -4.69
CA LEU A 101 -35.69 33.16 -6.06
C LEU A 101 -37.20 33.10 -6.35
N ALA A 102 -37.89 32.08 -5.87
CA ALA A 102 -39.35 31.96 -5.95
C ALA A 102 -40.06 33.06 -5.14
N ARG A 103 -39.55 33.43 -3.96
CA ARG A 103 -40.09 34.56 -3.17
C ARG A 103 -39.94 35.91 -3.85
N LEU A 104 -38.84 36.11 -4.59
CA LEU A 104 -38.61 37.34 -5.35
C LEU A 104 -39.52 37.41 -6.58
N ASN A 105 -39.72 36.29 -7.29
CA ASN A 105 -40.59 36.24 -8.47
C ASN A 105 -42.10 36.20 -8.14
N GLY A 106 -42.48 35.69 -6.97
CA GLY A 106 -43.88 35.64 -6.51
C GLY A 106 -44.40 36.96 -5.92
N GLY A 107 -43.56 38.00 -5.83
CA GLY A 107 -43.92 39.32 -5.28
C GLY A 107 -44.54 40.31 -6.26
N GLU A 108 -44.75 39.93 -7.54
CA GLU A 108 -45.18 40.84 -8.61
C GLU A 108 -46.71 40.91 -8.83
N ALA A 109 -47.54 40.54 -7.84
CA ALA A 109 -49.00 40.62 -7.98
C ALA A 109 -49.70 41.73 -7.17
N THR A 110 -49.05 42.39 -6.21
CA THR A 110 -49.68 43.51 -5.49
C THR A 110 -48.63 44.49 -4.95
N SER A 111 -48.43 45.62 -5.63
CA SER A 111 -48.14 46.95 -5.06
C SER A 111 -47.36 47.80 -6.07
N SER A 112 -48.10 48.51 -6.92
CA SER A 112 -47.66 49.78 -7.46
C SER A 112 -47.49 50.76 -6.31
N ASP A 113 -46.25 51.05 -5.90
CA ASP A 113 -45.78 52.41 -5.56
C ASP A 113 -44.32 52.39 -5.06
N LEU A 114 -43.49 53.18 -5.75
CA LEU A 114 -42.21 53.79 -5.32
C LEU A 114 -41.16 52.94 -4.56
N SER A 115 -40.06 52.59 -5.24
CA SER A 115 -38.72 53.17 -4.94
C SER A 115 -37.63 52.40 -5.70
N SER A 116 -36.95 53.12 -6.58
CA SER A 116 -35.81 52.67 -7.37
C SER A 116 -34.55 52.49 -6.52
N VAL A 117 -34.32 51.29 -6.00
CA VAL A 117 -32.95 50.76 -5.79
C VAL A 117 -33.02 49.25 -6.00
N ALA A 118 -32.77 48.81 -7.23
CA ALA A 118 -32.42 47.42 -7.46
C ALA A 118 -30.98 47.20 -6.94
N PRO A 119 -30.72 46.33 -5.95
CA PRO A 119 -29.37 45.87 -5.71
C PRO A 119 -29.06 44.84 -6.80
N SER A 120 -28.18 45.21 -7.72
CA SER A 120 -27.50 44.27 -8.62
C SER A 120 -26.76 43.22 -7.77
N LEU A 121 -27.39 42.06 -7.56
CA LEU A 121 -26.73 40.88 -7.01
C LEU A 121 -26.06 40.10 -8.16
N PRO A 122 -24.81 39.64 -8.01
CA PRO A 122 -24.07 39.05 -9.10
C PRO A 122 -24.63 37.67 -9.46
N GLU A 123 -24.80 37.41 -10.76
CA GLU A 123 -25.17 36.11 -11.37
C GLU A 123 -24.16 34.97 -11.06
N GLU A 124 -23.09 35.28 -10.32
CA GLU A 124 -21.95 34.42 -10.01
C GLU A 124 -22.30 33.19 -9.13
N ASP A 125 -23.35 33.30 -8.31
CA ASP A 125 -23.89 32.17 -7.53
C ASP A 125 -24.40 31.05 -8.46
N GLY A 126 -24.80 31.35 -9.71
CA GLY A 126 -25.21 30.38 -10.74
C GLY A 126 -24.12 29.40 -11.14
N ARG A 127 -22.97 29.96 -11.52
CA ARG A 127 -21.85 29.22 -12.10
C ARG A 127 -21.17 28.30 -11.08
N SER A 128 -21.08 28.73 -9.82
CA SER A 128 -20.40 27.97 -8.75
C SER A 128 -21.22 26.77 -8.25
N LEU A 129 -22.55 26.74 -8.50
CA LEU A 129 -23.40 25.59 -8.14
C LEU A 129 -23.67 24.68 -9.34
N SER A 130 -23.62 25.20 -10.57
CA SER A 130 -23.67 24.36 -11.78
C SER A 130 -22.47 23.42 -11.90
N SER A 131 -21.32 23.79 -11.32
CA SER A 131 -20.14 22.91 -11.27
C SER A 131 -20.37 21.63 -10.45
N PHE A 132 -21.35 21.61 -9.54
CA PHE A 132 -21.76 20.39 -8.82
C PHE A 132 -22.72 19.50 -9.63
N GLN A 133 -23.18 19.90 -10.83
CA GLN A 133 -24.24 19.23 -11.59
C GLN A 133 -23.76 18.24 -12.67
N SER A 134 -22.54 17.72 -12.58
CA SER A 134 -22.00 16.74 -13.56
C SER A 134 -22.18 15.30 -13.06
N ASP A 135 -23.43 14.83 -13.05
CA ASP A 135 -23.87 13.48 -13.45
C ASP A 135 -25.34 13.24 -13.06
N GLY A 136 -26.14 12.88 -14.06
CA GLY A 136 -27.46 12.23 -13.93
C GLY A 136 -28.58 12.96 -13.17
N PHE A 137 -29.39 13.79 -13.86
CA PHE A 137 -30.80 13.95 -13.46
C PHE A 137 -31.74 14.24 -14.64
N LEU A 138 -32.65 13.29 -14.87
CA LEU A 138 -33.86 13.43 -15.67
C LEU A 138 -34.74 14.54 -15.09
N ARG A 139 -35.21 15.46 -15.95
CA ARG A 139 -36.23 16.46 -15.59
C ARG A 139 -37.52 15.76 -15.15
N THR A 140 -37.83 15.78 -13.85
CA THR A 140 -39.19 15.55 -13.37
C THR A 140 -39.85 16.90 -13.09
N SER A 141 -40.56 17.42 -14.07
CA SER A 141 -41.58 18.43 -13.82
C SER A 141 -42.80 17.72 -13.25
N GLN A 142 -43.08 17.85 -11.96
CA GLN A 142 -44.43 17.62 -11.46
C GLN A 142 -44.73 18.47 -10.23
N LEU A 143 -45.67 19.39 -10.43
CA LEU A 143 -46.57 19.94 -9.42
C LEU A 143 -47.09 18.80 -8.53
N GLY A 144 -47.09 18.99 -7.21
CA GLY A 144 -47.64 18.00 -6.28
C GLY A 144 -47.48 18.42 -4.83
N GLU A 145 -48.42 19.24 -4.38
CA GLU A 145 -48.76 19.49 -2.99
C GLU A 145 -48.91 18.19 -2.19
N SER A 146 -48.25 18.07 -1.04
CA SER A 146 -48.75 17.25 0.08
C SER A 146 -48.09 17.64 1.40
N THR A 147 -48.93 18.21 2.25
CA THR A 147 -48.80 18.43 3.67
C THR A 147 -48.86 17.09 4.39
N LEU A 148 -47.79 16.65 5.07
CA LEU A 148 -47.89 15.71 6.19
C LEU A 148 -46.76 16.00 7.19
N GLU A 149 -47.16 16.41 8.39
CA GLU A 149 -46.32 16.52 9.58
C GLU A 149 -45.85 15.13 10.00
N GLY A 150 -44.55 15.03 10.32
CA GLY A 150 -43.92 13.84 10.87
C GLY A 150 -42.76 14.28 11.76
N ASP A 151 -42.87 13.91 13.03
CA ASP A 151 -42.03 14.21 14.18
C ASP A 151 -40.51 14.16 13.92
N GLY A 152 -39.84 15.25 14.25
CA GLY A 152 -38.40 15.41 14.16
C GLY A 152 -38.03 16.78 14.70
N SER A 153 -37.33 16.82 15.84
CA SER A 153 -36.79 18.03 16.45
C SER A 153 -36.31 19.04 15.40
N PRO A 154 -36.68 20.34 15.48
CA PRO A 154 -36.29 21.31 14.47
C PRO A 154 -34.77 21.46 14.50
N ARG A 155 -34.07 20.82 13.54
CA ARG A 155 -32.66 21.12 13.29
C ARG A 155 -32.57 22.65 13.13
N PRO A 156 -31.68 23.34 13.87
CA PRO A 156 -31.62 24.80 13.82
C PRO A 156 -31.44 25.23 12.37
N LYS A 157 -32.24 26.21 11.92
CA LYS A 157 -32.22 26.71 10.54
C LYS A 157 -30.81 27.21 10.21
N ARG A 158 -30.00 26.37 9.56
CA ARG A 158 -28.62 26.68 9.19
C ARG A 158 -28.57 27.93 8.30
N ASN A 159 -27.71 28.88 8.60
CA ASN A 159 -27.51 30.06 7.77
C ASN A 159 -26.78 29.68 6.46
N LYS A 160 -27.00 30.41 5.36
CA LYS A 160 -26.35 30.16 4.06
C LYS A 160 -24.82 30.13 4.17
N THR A 161 -24.24 31.02 4.96
CA THR A 161 -22.78 31.08 5.21
C THR A 161 -22.29 29.85 5.98
N GLN A 162 -23.08 29.38 6.94
CA GLN A 162 -22.76 28.16 7.69
C GLN A 162 -22.78 26.94 6.76
N LEU A 163 -23.76 26.83 5.87
CA LEU A 163 -23.83 25.75 4.87
C LEU A 163 -22.62 25.72 3.94
N TRP A 164 -22.19 26.88 3.43
CA TRP A 164 -20.99 26.94 2.59
C TRP A 164 -19.71 26.54 3.36
N ASN A 165 -19.62 26.89 4.64
CA ASN A 165 -18.52 26.47 5.49
C ASN A 165 -18.57 24.96 5.76
N GLU A 166 -19.76 24.40 6.05
CA GLU A 166 -19.93 22.95 6.20
C GLU A 166 -19.55 22.21 4.91
N VAL A 167 -19.98 22.68 3.73
CA VAL A 167 -19.58 22.10 2.42
C VAL A 167 -18.06 22.14 2.25
N LYS A 168 -17.41 23.27 2.56
CA LYS A 168 -15.96 23.41 2.47
C LYS A 168 -15.22 22.37 3.31
N ILE A 169 -15.56 22.28 4.59
CA ILE A 169 -14.88 21.37 5.51
C ILE A 169 -15.19 19.92 5.15
N THR A 170 -16.46 19.60 4.87
CA THR A 170 -16.90 18.25 4.56
C THR A 170 -16.29 17.74 3.25
N SER A 171 -16.29 18.54 2.16
CA SER A 171 -15.71 18.13 0.88
C SER A 171 -14.21 17.83 0.96
N ILE A 172 -13.44 18.71 1.63
CA ILE A 172 -11.99 18.52 1.75
C ILE A 172 -11.69 17.32 2.66
N THR A 173 -12.35 17.25 3.82
CA THR A 173 -12.19 16.13 4.77
C THR A 173 -12.50 14.80 4.09
N ARG A 174 -13.54 14.75 3.27
CA ARG A 174 -13.99 13.54 2.57
C ARG A 174 -12.95 13.04 1.58
N SER A 175 -12.48 13.89 0.68
CA SER A 175 -11.44 13.50 -0.29
C SER A 175 -10.16 13.07 0.40
N PHE A 176 -9.74 13.76 1.46
CA PHE A 176 -8.49 13.46 2.16
C PHE A 176 -8.58 12.17 2.96
N THR A 177 -9.69 11.94 3.66
CA THR A 177 -9.95 10.69 4.39
C THR A 177 -9.95 9.50 3.44
N LEU A 178 -10.56 9.63 2.26
CA LEU A 178 -10.56 8.58 1.23
C LEU A 178 -9.15 8.30 0.69
N ILE A 179 -8.31 9.31 0.48
CA ILE A 179 -6.91 9.11 0.06
C ILE A 179 -6.12 8.32 1.11
N TYR A 180 -6.21 8.71 2.37
CA TYR A 180 -5.51 8.01 3.45
C TYR A 180 -6.05 6.58 3.62
N THR A 181 -7.36 6.40 3.56
CA THR A 181 -8.01 5.08 3.66
C THR A 181 -7.59 4.18 2.50
N LEU A 182 -7.56 4.68 1.27
CA LEU A 182 -7.08 3.94 0.09
C LEU A 182 -5.60 3.55 0.24
N SER A 183 -4.75 4.46 0.71
CA SER A 183 -3.32 4.20 0.90
C SER A 183 -3.07 3.15 1.99
N LEU A 184 -3.77 3.27 3.12
CA LEU A 184 -3.74 2.31 4.22
C LEU A 184 -4.28 0.94 3.80
N LEU A 185 -5.43 0.89 3.14
CA LEU A 185 -6.01 -0.35 2.62
C LEU A 185 -5.05 -1.03 1.64
N THR A 186 -4.39 -0.25 0.77
CA THR A 186 -3.44 -0.77 -0.22
C THR A 186 -2.25 -1.44 0.46
N ILE A 187 -1.53 -0.73 1.33
CA ILE A 187 -0.35 -1.29 1.99
C ILE A 187 -0.73 -2.44 2.95
N PHE A 188 -1.85 -2.34 3.67
CA PHE A 188 -2.32 -3.39 4.58
C PHE A 188 -2.69 -4.66 3.83
N THR A 189 -3.42 -4.55 2.72
CA THR A 189 -3.77 -5.70 1.87
C THR A 189 -2.51 -6.36 1.29
N ARG A 190 -1.52 -5.56 0.88
CA ARG A 190 -0.22 -6.07 0.41
C ARG A 190 0.50 -6.82 1.53
N ILE A 191 0.53 -6.33 2.77
CA ILE A 191 1.12 -7.06 3.89
C ILE A 191 0.38 -8.39 4.10
N GLN A 192 -0.94 -8.35 4.23
CA GLN A 192 -1.74 -9.54 4.53
C GLN A 192 -1.57 -10.64 3.48
N LEU A 193 -1.78 -10.33 2.20
CA LEU A 193 -1.68 -11.34 1.15
C LEU A 193 -0.25 -11.79 0.87
N ASN A 194 0.78 -10.95 1.06
CA ASN A 194 2.16 -11.41 0.88
C ASN A 194 2.62 -12.32 2.02
N LEU A 195 2.19 -12.07 3.27
CA LEU A 195 2.44 -12.99 4.39
C LEU A 195 1.74 -14.35 4.18
N LEU A 196 0.46 -14.33 3.78
CA LEU A 196 -0.26 -15.56 3.45
C LEU A 196 0.33 -16.28 2.24
N GLY A 197 0.68 -15.53 1.20
CA GLY A 197 1.28 -16.04 -0.03
C GLY A 197 2.63 -16.71 0.23
N ARG A 198 3.46 -16.13 1.10
CA ARG A 198 4.72 -16.72 1.58
C ARG A 198 4.48 -18.06 2.28
N ARG A 199 3.56 -18.09 3.25
CA ARG A 199 3.22 -19.31 4.01
C ARG A 199 2.69 -20.42 3.08
N ASN A 200 1.78 -20.09 2.17
CA ASN A 200 1.24 -21.04 1.19
C ASN A 200 2.33 -21.58 0.24
N TYR A 201 3.28 -20.73 -0.17
CA TYR A 201 4.41 -21.15 -0.98
C TYR A 201 5.34 -22.10 -0.20
N LEU A 202 5.68 -21.77 1.03
CA LEU A 202 6.53 -22.60 1.91
C LEU A 202 5.89 -23.96 2.17
N SER A 203 4.60 -23.99 2.53
CA SER A 203 3.85 -25.25 2.70
C SER A 203 3.89 -26.10 1.43
N SER A 204 3.71 -25.48 0.25
CA SER A 204 3.80 -26.17 -1.04
C SER A 204 5.21 -26.72 -1.32
N VAL A 205 6.26 -25.96 -1.00
CA VAL A 205 7.65 -26.38 -1.22
C VAL A 205 8.08 -27.47 -0.25
N ILE A 206 7.72 -27.34 1.04
CA ILE A 206 8.00 -28.36 2.07
C ILE A 206 7.32 -29.67 1.68
N SER A 207 6.04 -29.65 1.30
CA SER A 207 5.33 -30.86 0.87
C SER A 207 5.97 -31.56 -0.34
N LEU A 208 6.58 -30.78 -1.26
CA LEU A 208 7.33 -31.32 -2.40
C LEU A 208 8.72 -31.85 -2.00
N ALA A 209 9.33 -31.26 -0.95
CA ALA A 209 10.68 -31.56 -0.50
C ALA A 209 10.74 -32.69 0.54
N THR A 210 9.70 -32.92 1.33
CA THR A 210 9.57 -34.11 2.18
C THR A 210 9.29 -35.33 1.30
N PRO A 211 10.28 -36.22 1.09
CA PRO A 211 9.97 -37.48 0.43
C PRO A 211 9.02 -38.29 1.33
N ALA A 212 8.12 -39.07 0.73
CA ALA A 212 7.24 -40.03 1.40
C ALA A 212 8.00 -41.21 2.08
N ASN A 213 9.11 -40.93 2.76
CA ASN A 213 10.10 -41.89 3.23
C ASN A 213 10.15 -42.02 4.76
N THR A 214 9.05 -41.77 5.46
CA THR A 214 8.87 -42.19 6.86
C THR A 214 7.62 -43.02 7.12
N SER A 215 6.85 -43.38 6.08
CA SER A 215 5.85 -44.44 6.21
C SER A 215 6.53 -45.81 6.10
N THR A 216 7.16 -46.25 7.20
CA THR A 216 7.06 -47.68 7.53
C THR A 216 5.59 -48.03 7.44
N ILE A 217 5.22 -48.80 6.42
CA ILE A 217 3.87 -49.28 6.12
C ILE A 217 3.20 -49.75 7.42
N ARG A 218 2.43 -48.85 8.04
CA ARG A 218 1.44 -49.12 9.07
C ARG A 218 0.12 -48.80 8.41
N LEU A 219 -0.66 -49.86 8.18
CA LEU A 219 -1.98 -49.83 7.56
C LEU A 219 -3.00 -49.18 8.52
N GLU A 220 -2.78 -47.94 8.93
CA GLU A 220 -3.75 -47.14 9.69
C GLU A 220 -4.06 -45.88 8.86
N ASN A 221 -5.31 -45.80 8.40
CA ASN A 221 -5.91 -44.70 7.63
C ASN A 221 -5.94 -43.39 8.44
N HIS A 222 -4.78 -42.80 8.75
CA HIS A 222 -4.69 -41.55 9.51
C HIS A 222 -4.02 -40.40 8.72
N GLU A 223 -3.45 -40.68 7.55
CA GLU A 223 -2.77 -39.69 6.69
C GLU A 223 -3.75 -38.82 5.89
N ASP A 224 -4.91 -39.36 5.53
CA ASP A 224 -5.96 -38.60 4.83
C ASP A 224 -6.65 -37.57 5.73
N ASP A 225 -6.71 -37.81 7.06
CA ASP A 225 -7.28 -36.86 8.03
C ASP A 225 -6.29 -35.72 8.36
N ASP A 226 -4.98 -35.99 8.47
CA ASP A 226 -3.97 -35.00 8.87
C ASP A 226 -3.72 -33.93 7.78
N LEU A 227 -3.70 -34.33 6.50
CA LEU A 227 -3.57 -33.38 5.38
C LEU A 227 -4.83 -32.52 5.22
N THR A 228 -6.02 -33.12 5.39
CA THR A 228 -7.31 -32.42 5.30
C THR A 228 -7.49 -31.46 6.48
N GLN A 229 -7.02 -31.84 7.68
CA GLN A 229 -7.04 -31.00 8.87
C GLN A 229 -5.99 -29.89 8.82
N THR A 230 -4.80 -30.13 8.29
CA THR A 230 -3.76 -29.09 8.10
C THR A 230 -4.20 -28.05 7.06
N LEU A 231 -4.76 -28.49 5.93
CA LEU A 231 -5.33 -27.60 4.91
C LEU A 231 -6.57 -26.86 5.41
N GLY A 232 -7.40 -27.52 6.25
CA GLY A 232 -8.59 -26.92 6.88
C GLY A 232 -8.24 -25.87 7.94
N ASN A 233 -7.25 -26.15 8.79
CA ASN A 233 -6.73 -25.22 9.79
C ASN A 233 -6.09 -23.99 9.13
N ASP A 234 -5.38 -24.18 8.02
CA ASP A 234 -4.85 -23.07 7.22
C ASP A 234 -5.96 -22.20 6.62
N PHE A 235 -7.03 -22.81 6.09
CA PHE A 235 -8.15 -22.06 5.54
C PHE A 235 -8.86 -21.21 6.61
N GLU A 236 -9.12 -21.79 7.78
CA GLU A 236 -9.76 -21.09 8.90
C GLU A 236 -8.88 -19.95 9.43
N THR A 237 -7.59 -20.20 9.61
CA THR A 237 -6.62 -19.19 10.05
C THR A 237 -6.55 -18.04 9.05
N ASN A 238 -6.42 -18.35 7.75
CA ASN A 238 -6.35 -17.35 6.68
C ASN A 238 -7.62 -16.49 6.65
N ARG A 239 -8.78 -17.11 6.80
CA ARG A 239 -10.07 -16.39 6.84
C ARG A 239 -10.17 -15.48 8.06
N ARG A 240 -9.78 -15.94 9.25
CA ARG A 240 -9.74 -15.10 10.48
C ARG A 240 -8.76 -13.94 10.33
N TYR A 241 -7.57 -14.20 9.79
CA TYR A 241 -6.55 -13.18 9.59
C TYR A 241 -6.98 -12.09 8.60
N LEU A 242 -7.54 -12.47 7.44
CA LEU A 242 -8.04 -11.49 6.46
C LEU A 242 -9.22 -10.66 6.99
N ALA A 243 -9.97 -11.19 7.96
CA ALA A 243 -11.07 -10.49 8.61
C ALA A 243 -10.62 -9.20 9.31
N PHE A 244 -9.36 -9.09 9.72
CA PHE A 244 -8.85 -7.89 10.39
C PHE A 244 -8.88 -6.63 9.51
N SER A 245 -8.94 -6.78 8.18
CA SER A 245 -9.23 -5.66 7.27
C SER A 245 -10.54 -4.95 7.61
N TRP A 246 -11.49 -5.64 8.24
CA TRP A 246 -12.74 -5.09 8.74
C TRP A 246 -12.54 -3.90 9.68
N TRP A 247 -11.47 -3.88 10.49
CA TRP A 247 -11.19 -2.79 11.42
C TRP A 247 -11.04 -1.45 10.70
N LEU A 248 -10.15 -1.40 9.71
CA LEU A 248 -9.95 -0.21 8.89
C LEU A 248 -11.25 0.19 8.19
N LEU A 249 -12.01 -0.78 7.68
CA LEU A 249 -13.21 -0.55 6.87
C LEU A 249 -14.41 0.00 7.67
N HIS A 250 -14.51 -0.26 8.98
CA HIS A 250 -15.69 0.12 9.78
C HIS A 250 -15.39 1.01 11.00
N ARG A 251 -14.17 0.93 11.56
CA ARG A 251 -13.80 1.64 12.79
C ARG A 251 -12.61 2.57 12.57
N GLY A 252 -11.49 2.06 12.08
CA GLY A 252 -10.23 2.81 11.95
C GLY A 252 -10.34 4.09 11.11
N TRP A 253 -11.12 4.07 10.01
CA TRP A 253 -11.30 5.27 9.19
C TRP A 253 -12.01 6.42 9.94
N LYS A 254 -12.82 6.14 10.97
CA LYS A 254 -13.58 7.17 11.71
C LYS A 254 -12.66 8.06 12.53
N ASP A 255 -11.68 7.46 13.21
CA ASP A 255 -10.69 8.21 14.00
C ASP A 255 -9.78 9.03 13.08
N LEU A 256 -9.36 8.41 11.97
CA LEU A 256 -8.61 9.10 10.92
C LEU A 256 -9.40 10.28 10.33
N MET A 257 -10.70 10.08 10.04
CA MET A 257 -11.58 11.15 9.56
C MET A 257 -11.65 12.30 10.55
N ASN A 258 -11.80 12.02 11.85
CA ASN A 258 -11.90 13.05 12.88
C ASN A 258 -10.62 13.89 12.94
N GLU A 259 -9.46 13.24 12.91
CA GLU A 259 -8.17 13.95 12.89
C GLU A 259 -7.98 14.78 11.61
N VAL A 260 -8.30 14.21 10.45
CA VAL A 260 -8.27 14.93 9.17
C VAL A 260 -9.21 16.13 9.22
N ARG A 261 -10.41 15.98 9.79
CA ARG A 261 -11.40 17.06 9.94
C ARG A 261 -10.85 18.19 10.80
N GLU A 262 -10.22 17.88 11.93
CA GLU A 262 -9.60 18.88 12.81
C GLU A 262 -8.49 19.65 12.08
N ALA A 263 -7.61 18.95 11.37
CA ALA A 263 -6.55 19.57 10.58
C ALA A 263 -7.10 20.46 9.45
N VAL A 264 -8.14 20.00 8.74
CA VAL A 264 -8.82 20.78 7.70
C VAL A 264 -9.52 22.01 8.29
N GLN A 265 -10.16 21.87 9.44
CA GLN A 265 -10.82 22.98 10.14
C GLN A 265 -9.82 24.07 10.54
N GLU A 266 -8.63 23.69 11.01
CA GLU A 266 -7.60 24.64 11.40
C GLU A 266 -7.00 25.36 10.17
N VAL A 267 -6.76 24.65 9.07
CA VAL A 267 -6.06 25.21 7.90
C VAL A 267 -7.00 25.95 6.95
N PHE A 268 -8.17 25.39 6.66
CA PHE A 268 -9.15 25.96 5.71
C PHE A 268 -10.27 26.75 6.40
N GLY A 269 -10.37 26.72 7.73
CA GLY A 269 -11.48 27.29 8.49
C GLY A 269 -11.73 28.78 8.22
N SER A 270 -10.67 29.58 8.17
CA SER A 270 -10.74 31.04 7.98
C SER A 270 -11.06 31.47 6.54
N LEU A 271 -10.87 30.57 5.56
CA LEU A 271 -11.02 30.90 4.14
C LEU A 271 -12.50 31.01 3.76
N ASN A 272 -12.85 32.02 2.97
CA ASN A 272 -14.21 32.13 2.47
C ASN A 272 -14.39 31.19 1.26
N PRO A 273 -15.40 30.30 1.22
CA PRO A 273 -15.67 29.44 0.05
C PRO A 273 -15.84 30.19 -1.28
N ARG A 274 -16.02 31.52 -1.25
CA ARG A 274 -16.22 32.39 -2.41
C ARG A 274 -15.00 33.22 -2.80
N GLU A 275 -13.91 33.15 -2.04
CA GLU A 275 -12.69 33.85 -2.40
C GLU A 275 -11.97 33.14 -3.55
N ASP A 276 -11.12 33.90 -4.26
CA ASP A 276 -10.29 33.35 -5.32
C ASP A 276 -9.05 32.72 -4.71
N ILE A 277 -8.76 31.49 -5.11
CA ILE A 277 -7.59 30.72 -4.71
C ILE A 277 -6.74 30.40 -5.95
N SER A 278 -5.41 30.44 -5.83
CA SER A 278 -4.49 29.95 -6.86
C SER A 278 -4.13 28.48 -6.59
N LEU A 279 -3.64 27.78 -7.62
CA LEU A 279 -3.21 26.39 -7.46
C LEU A 279 -2.06 26.26 -6.45
N ALA A 280 -1.12 27.21 -6.46
CA ALA A 280 0.00 27.24 -5.52
C ALA A 280 -0.49 27.35 -4.07
N ARG A 281 -1.47 28.23 -3.82
CA ARG A 281 -2.06 28.36 -2.48
C ARG A 281 -2.84 27.12 -2.06
N LEU A 282 -3.56 26.47 -2.98
CA LEU A 282 -4.25 25.21 -2.70
C LEU A 282 -3.26 24.10 -2.32
N SER A 283 -2.16 23.96 -3.07
CA SER A 283 -1.09 22.99 -2.79
C SER A 283 -0.44 23.26 -1.42
N GLU A 284 -0.14 24.52 -1.11
CA GLU A 284 0.41 24.91 0.19
C GLU A 284 -0.51 24.52 1.36
N LEU A 285 -1.82 24.81 1.25
CA LEU A 285 -2.80 24.46 2.28
C LEU A 285 -2.96 22.94 2.41
N THR A 286 -2.98 22.20 1.31
CA THR A 286 -2.99 20.73 1.32
C THR A 286 -1.76 20.20 2.05
N LEU A 287 -0.56 20.72 1.79
CA LEU A 287 0.66 20.35 2.51
C LEU A 287 0.60 20.71 4.00
N GLN A 288 -0.02 21.83 4.38
CA GLN A 288 -0.21 22.18 5.80
C GLN A 288 -1.12 21.17 6.51
N VAL A 289 -2.21 20.73 5.88
CA VAL A 289 -3.07 19.66 6.43
C VAL A 289 -2.27 18.36 6.56
N ARG A 290 -1.51 17.98 5.53
CA ARG A 290 -0.68 16.77 5.57
C ARG A 290 0.38 16.82 6.67
N LYS A 291 1.01 17.97 6.93
CA LYS A 291 1.96 18.13 8.03
C LYS A 291 1.32 17.89 9.41
N LYS A 292 0.04 18.25 9.56
CA LYS A 292 -0.69 18.02 10.82
C LYS A 292 -1.07 16.55 11.02
N VAL A 293 -1.48 15.87 9.95
CA VAL A 293 -1.91 14.45 10.01
C VAL A 293 -0.71 13.49 10.01
N GLU A 294 0.25 13.68 9.10
CA GLU A 294 1.38 12.77 8.90
C GLU A 294 2.58 13.10 9.80
N GLY A 295 2.74 14.36 10.20
CA GLY A 295 3.94 14.88 10.88
C GLY A 295 4.68 15.93 10.04
N HIS A 296 5.29 16.90 10.74
CA HIS A 296 5.90 18.07 10.12
C HIS A 296 7.29 17.78 9.57
N THR A 297 8.07 16.98 10.29
CA THR A 297 9.43 16.56 9.91
C THR A 297 9.48 15.08 9.55
N GLY A 298 10.57 14.66 8.91
CA GLY A 298 10.81 13.23 8.64
C GLY A 298 10.90 12.39 9.93
N ALA A 299 11.38 12.99 11.03
CA ALA A 299 11.41 12.34 12.33
C ALA A 299 10.00 12.17 12.91
N ASP A 300 9.16 13.20 12.86
CA ASP A 300 7.77 13.12 13.35
C ASP A 300 6.99 12.04 12.58
N ARG A 301 7.21 11.96 11.27
CA ARG A 301 6.60 10.94 10.40
C ARG A 301 7.03 9.53 10.79
N LYS A 302 8.29 9.34 11.19
CA LYS A 302 8.83 8.03 11.62
C LYS A 302 8.14 7.51 12.89
N TYR A 303 7.72 8.40 13.79
CA TYR A 303 7.03 8.03 15.03
C TYR A 303 5.50 8.12 14.94
N ARG A 304 4.97 8.34 13.73
CA ARG A 304 3.53 8.41 13.51
C ARG A 304 2.91 7.02 13.69
N LYS A 305 1.97 6.92 14.64
CA LYS A 305 1.30 5.67 14.96
C LYS A 305 0.17 5.40 13.96
N TRP A 306 0.43 4.55 12.98
CA TRP A 306 -0.58 4.11 12.00
C TRP A 306 -1.32 2.84 12.44
N LEU A 307 -0.73 2.07 13.35
CA LEU A 307 -1.22 0.76 13.79
C LEU A 307 -2.68 0.80 14.27
N SER A 308 -3.05 1.80 15.07
CA SER A 308 -4.41 1.92 15.64
C SER A 308 -5.52 2.09 14.61
N TYR A 309 -5.20 2.57 13.40
CA TYR A 309 -6.19 2.66 12.31
C TYR A 309 -6.33 1.35 11.53
N LEU A 310 -5.33 0.46 11.60
CA LEU A 310 -5.27 -0.78 10.82
C LEU A 310 -5.65 -2.01 11.64
N LEU A 311 -5.24 -2.08 12.91
CA LEU A 311 -5.49 -3.19 13.80
C LEU A 311 -6.15 -2.73 15.11
N PRO A 312 -7.10 -3.51 15.65
CA PRO A 312 -7.67 -3.27 16.96
C PRO A 312 -6.66 -3.52 18.08
N PRO A 313 -6.87 -2.96 19.28
CA PRO A 313 -6.21 -3.43 20.49
C PRO A 313 -6.52 -4.91 20.74
N SER A 314 -5.62 -5.62 21.44
CA SER A 314 -5.76 -7.07 21.66
C SER A 314 -7.04 -7.51 22.36
N GLU A 315 -7.65 -6.62 23.15
CA GLU A 315 -8.92 -6.86 23.85
C GLU A 315 -10.14 -6.87 22.92
N GLU A 316 -10.05 -6.20 21.76
CA GLU A 316 -11.16 -6.06 20.80
C GLU A 316 -11.05 -7.02 19.61
N GLU A 317 -9.97 -7.81 19.52
CA GLU A 317 -9.73 -8.75 18.42
C GLU A 317 -10.83 -9.81 18.30
N GLU A 318 -11.29 -10.36 19.43
CA GLU A 318 -12.35 -11.37 19.45
C GLU A 318 -13.71 -10.77 19.03
N GLY A 319 -14.03 -9.57 19.55
CA GLY A 319 -15.24 -8.83 19.15
C GLY A 319 -15.25 -8.47 17.66
N LEU A 320 -14.09 -8.13 17.07
CA LEU A 320 -13.97 -7.93 15.63
C LEU A 320 -14.29 -9.22 14.84
N LEU A 321 -13.79 -10.37 15.30
CA LEU A 321 -14.06 -11.66 14.64
C LEU A 321 -15.53 -12.07 14.73
N GLU A 322 -16.22 -11.68 15.80
CA GLU A 322 -17.68 -11.83 15.95
C GLU A 322 -18.44 -10.91 14.98
N GLU A 323 -18.13 -9.61 14.99
CA GLU A 323 -18.82 -8.59 14.18
C GLU A 323 -18.59 -8.76 12.68
N SER A 324 -17.40 -9.24 12.28
CA SER A 324 -17.11 -9.59 10.89
C SER A 324 -17.88 -10.82 10.39
N GLY A 325 -18.60 -11.53 11.27
CA GLY A 325 -19.33 -12.76 10.95
C GLY A 325 -18.42 -13.94 10.63
N VAL A 326 -17.12 -13.83 10.93
CA VAL A 326 -16.15 -14.88 10.64
C VAL A 326 -16.30 -16.07 11.57
N LEU A 327 -16.68 -15.85 12.82
CA LEU A 327 -16.91 -16.94 13.78
C LEU A 327 -18.16 -17.78 13.50
N GLY A 328 -19.19 -17.23 12.84
CA GLY A 328 -20.47 -17.92 12.59
C GLY A 328 -20.43 -19.07 11.57
N VAL A 329 -19.29 -19.32 10.92
CA VAL A 329 -19.13 -20.32 9.83
C VAL A 329 -18.21 -21.48 10.22
N ALA A 330 -17.50 -21.42 11.36
CA ALA A 330 -16.45 -22.37 11.71
C ALA A 330 -16.63 -23.05 13.08
N GLU A 331 -16.03 -24.23 13.23
CA GLU A 331 -15.88 -24.97 14.49
C GLU A 331 -15.06 -24.17 15.54
N PRO A 332 -15.07 -24.57 16.84
CA PRO A 332 -14.27 -23.90 17.86
C PRO A 332 -12.79 -23.80 17.44
N SER A 333 -12.20 -22.62 17.66
CA SER A 333 -10.79 -22.35 17.35
C SER A 333 -9.87 -23.39 18.00
N THR A 334 -9.09 -24.10 17.19
CA THR A 334 -8.04 -24.97 17.71
C THR A 334 -6.92 -24.11 18.33
N THR A 335 -6.20 -24.66 19.31
CA THR A 335 -5.03 -23.97 19.91
C THR A 335 -3.99 -23.60 18.85
N GLN A 336 -3.80 -24.43 17.82
CA GLN A 336 -2.86 -24.18 16.72
C GLN A 336 -3.33 -23.04 15.80
N THR A 337 -4.63 -22.94 15.51
CA THR A 337 -5.21 -21.82 14.74
C THR A 337 -4.99 -20.51 15.49
N ALA A 338 -5.22 -20.48 16.81
CA ALA A 338 -5.03 -19.29 17.63
C ALA A 338 -3.57 -18.83 17.68
N THR A 339 -2.62 -19.76 17.84
CA THR A 339 -1.18 -19.41 17.84
C THR A 339 -0.70 -18.90 16.49
N THR A 340 -1.16 -19.52 15.39
CA THR A 340 -0.76 -19.09 14.04
C THR A 340 -1.34 -17.72 13.70
N LEU A 341 -2.60 -17.47 14.07
CA LEU A 341 -3.23 -16.16 13.92
C LEU A 341 -2.48 -15.09 14.71
N ARG A 342 -2.13 -15.35 15.98
CA ARG A 342 -1.35 -14.41 16.80
C ARG A 342 -0.03 -14.07 16.14
N HIS A 343 0.72 -15.08 15.68
CA HIS A 343 1.99 -14.86 14.98
C HIS A 343 1.84 -13.99 13.73
N LEU A 344 0.81 -14.23 12.91
CA LEU A 344 0.54 -13.38 11.73
C LEU A 344 0.21 -11.94 12.11
N LEU A 345 -0.56 -11.73 13.18
CA LEU A 345 -0.92 -10.39 13.66
C LEU A 345 0.28 -9.66 14.25
N ASP A 346 1.12 -10.34 15.03
CA ASP A 346 2.32 -9.76 15.63
C ASP A 346 3.32 -9.37 14.52
N GLU A 347 3.56 -10.25 13.54
CA GLU A 347 4.41 -9.94 12.38
C GLU A 347 3.84 -8.77 11.55
N THR A 348 2.51 -8.69 11.43
CA THR A 348 1.85 -7.56 10.76
C THR A 348 2.02 -6.26 11.52
N ALA A 349 1.90 -6.29 12.85
CA ALA A 349 2.11 -5.12 13.70
C ALA A 349 3.56 -4.63 13.59
N ASP A 350 4.54 -5.53 13.65
CA ASP A 350 5.96 -5.21 13.47
C ASP A 350 6.24 -4.58 12.11
N LEU A 351 5.64 -5.12 11.03
CA LEU A 351 5.76 -4.56 9.70
C LEU A 351 5.13 -3.16 9.61
N ILE A 352 3.96 -2.94 10.22
CA ILE A 352 3.28 -1.63 10.23
C ILE A 352 4.07 -0.59 11.03
N GLU A 353 4.69 -0.97 12.14
CA GLU A 353 5.51 -0.06 12.95
C GLU A 353 6.90 0.19 12.35
N SER A 354 7.28 -0.55 11.32
CA SER A 354 8.57 -0.41 10.67
C SER A 354 8.77 0.96 9.97
N PRO A 355 10.02 1.47 9.88
CA PRO A 355 10.32 2.67 9.11
C PRO A 355 9.99 2.54 7.62
N ASN A 356 10.10 1.32 7.09
CA ASN A 356 9.85 1.02 5.68
C ASN A 356 8.37 1.13 5.33
N PHE A 357 7.47 0.66 6.21
CA PHE A 357 6.04 0.91 6.08
C PHE A 357 5.73 2.40 6.00
N THR A 358 6.28 3.19 6.94
CA THR A 358 6.07 4.64 6.98
C THR A 358 6.55 5.32 5.69
N ARG A 359 7.70 4.90 5.17
CA ARG A 359 8.25 5.40 3.90
C ARG A 359 7.32 5.09 2.73
N VAL A 360 6.88 3.84 2.60
CA VAL A 360 5.99 3.43 1.49
C VAL A 360 4.65 4.17 1.59
N LEU A 361 4.04 4.22 2.78
CA LEU A 361 2.79 4.94 3.00
C LEU A 361 2.90 6.43 2.66
N MET A 362 4.02 7.07 3.00
CA MET A 362 4.29 8.46 2.60
C MET A 362 4.32 8.62 1.08
N LEU A 363 4.94 7.69 0.34
CA LEU A 363 5.01 7.73 -1.12
C LEU A 363 3.62 7.51 -1.75
N LEU A 364 2.84 6.56 -1.23
CA LEU A 364 1.45 6.34 -1.67
C LEU A 364 0.59 7.59 -1.47
N ASN A 365 0.67 8.22 -0.29
CA ASN A 365 -0.03 9.46 0.00
C ASN A 365 0.44 10.59 -0.93
N ASN A 366 1.75 10.73 -1.17
CA ASN A 366 2.29 11.74 -2.09
C ASN A 366 1.66 11.60 -3.49
N GLU A 367 1.64 10.38 -4.03
CA GLU A 367 1.11 10.10 -5.36
C GLU A 367 -0.38 10.42 -5.46
N CYS A 368 -1.16 10.05 -4.45
CA CYS A 368 -2.60 10.33 -4.45
C CYS A 368 -2.95 11.81 -4.26
N PHE A 369 -2.23 12.51 -3.39
CA PHE A 369 -2.42 13.96 -3.25
C PHE A 369 -1.98 14.71 -4.51
N GLU A 370 -0.90 14.29 -5.16
CA GLU A 370 -0.47 14.86 -6.45
C GLU A 370 -1.52 14.62 -7.54
N THR A 371 -2.05 13.39 -7.64
CA THR A 371 -3.14 13.05 -8.55
C THR A 371 -4.36 13.94 -8.30
N LEU A 372 -4.78 14.12 -7.05
CA LEU A 372 -5.90 15.00 -6.70
C LEU A 372 -5.62 16.46 -7.11
N MET A 373 -4.39 16.94 -6.93
CA MET A 373 -4.00 18.29 -7.36
C MET A 373 -3.99 18.45 -8.87
N GLN A 374 -3.58 17.42 -9.61
CA GLN A 374 -3.67 17.41 -11.07
C GLN A 374 -5.13 17.45 -11.54
N GLN A 375 -6.03 16.70 -10.91
CA GLN A 375 -7.47 16.75 -11.21
C GLN A 375 -8.07 18.13 -10.88
N CYS A 376 -7.70 18.72 -9.74
CA CYS A 376 -8.10 20.07 -9.40
C CYS A 376 -7.59 21.08 -10.44
N ARG A 377 -6.33 21.00 -10.85
CA ARG A 377 -5.74 21.84 -11.91
C ARG A 377 -6.52 21.71 -13.22
N ALA A 378 -6.79 20.48 -13.65
CA ALA A 378 -7.48 20.19 -14.90
C ALA A 378 -8.91 20.74 -14.91
N ASP A 379 -9.66 20.58 -13.82
CA ASP A 379 -11.09 20.89 -13.80
C ASP A 379 -11.46 22.25 -13.21
N ALA A 380 -10.75 22.73 -12.19
CA ALA A 380 -11.08 23.98 -11.51
C ALA A 380 -10.31 25.19 -12.03
N PHE A 381 -9.10 25.00 -12.58
CA PHE A 381 -8.17 26.07 -12.96
C PHE A 381 -8.02 26.24 -14.48
N LYS A 382 -9.00 25.78 -15.28
CA LYS A 382 -8.99 25.96 -16.74
C LYS A 382 -8.78 27.44 -17.08
N ALA A 383 -7.74 27.75 -17.85
CA ALA A 383 -7.59 29.08 -18.44
C ALA A 383 -8.83 29.36 -19.29
N SER A 384 -9.51 30.48 -19.04
CA SER A 384 -10.64 30.90 -19.88
C SER A 384 -10.17 30.95 -21.34
N PRO A 385 -10.79 30.23 -22.28
CA PRO A 385 -10.41 30.28 -23.69
C PRO A 385 -10.75 31.62 -24.37
N ASN A 386 -11.33 32.59 -23.62
CA ASN A 386 -11.84 33.85 -24.16
C ASN A 386 -11.09 35.07 -23.61
N VAL A 387 -9.78 35.11 -23.80
CA VAL A 387 -9.14 36.39 -24.10
C VAL A 387 -8.63 36.25 -25.53
N PRO A 388 -9.34 36.79 -26.55
CA PRO A 388 -8.69 36.95 -27.83
C PRO A 388 -7.43 37.78 -27.56
N GLU A 389 -6.26 37.24 -27.89
CA GLU A 389 -5.08 38.04 -28.12
C GLU A 389 -5.49 39.08 -29.18
N THR A 390 -5.88 40.26 -28.72
CA THR A 390 -5.94 41.43 -29.58
C THR A 390 -4.50 41.66 -29.99
N THR A 391 -4.18 41.14 -31.18
CA THR A 391 -3.02 41.56 -31.96
C THR A 391 -2.94 43.08 -31.85
N PRO A 392 -1.87 43.65 -31.26
CA PRO A 392 -1.74 45.10 -31.24
C PRO A 392 -1.55 45.54 -32.69
N GLN A 393 -2.61 46.08 -33.28
CA GLN A 393 -2.51 46.79 -34.55
C GLN A 393 -1.54 47.95 -34.32
N SER A 394 -0.41 47.85 -34.99
CA SER A 394 0.63 48.84 -35.08
C SER A 394 0.04 50.18 -35.54
N PHE A 395 -0.07 51.12 -34.60
CA PHE A 395 -0.04 52.54 -34.92
C PHE A 395 1.10 53.20 -34.14
N THR A 396 1.77 54.06 -34.87
CA THR A 396 3.05 54.69 -34.57
C THR A 396 2.91 55.63 -33.37
N SER A 397 3.79 55.51 -32.38
CA SER A 397 4.48 56.63 -31.71
C SER A 397 5.15 56.17 -30.41
N VAL A 398 6.33 56.73 -30.19
CA VAL A 398 7.25 56.49 -29.08
C VAL A 398 6.53 56.62 -27.73
N ALA A 399 6.36 55.50 -27.03
CA ALA A 399 6.05 55.47 -25.60
C ALA A 399 6.72 54.24 -24.98
N THR A 400 7.44 54.50 -23.89
CA THR A 400 8.23 53.59 -23.06
C THR A 400 7.63 52.19 -22.95
N VAL A 401 8.33 51.19 -23.49
CA VAL A 401 8.01 49.77 -23.26
C VAL A 401 8.39 49.44 -21.82
N VAL A 402 7.43 49.56 -20.91
CA VAL A 402 7.46 48.81 -19.65
C VAL A 402 7.17 47.36 -20.02
N PRO A 403 8.08 46.40 -19.78
CA PRO A 403 7.74 45.01 -19.96
C PRO A 403 6.66 44.67 -18.93
N VAL A 404 5.47 44.29 -19.38
CA VAL A 404 4.44 43.67 -18.54
C VAL A 404 4.99 42.30 -18.15
N ALA A 405 5.79 42.27 -17.10
CA ALA A 405 6.13 41.06 -16.39
C ALA A 405 4.90 40.62 -15.58
N GLY A 406 4.50 39.35 -15.77
CA GLY A 406 3.63 38.64 -14.84
C GLY A 406 2.43 37.99 -15.50
N SER A 407 2.64 36.82 -16.11
CA SER A 407 1.61 35.79 -16.23
C SER A 407 0.94 35.58 -14.87
N SER A 408 -0.22 36.17 -14.64
CA SER A 408 -0.95 35.96 -13.39
C SER A 408 -1.30 34.49 -13.28
N GLU A 409 -0.90 33.82 -12.19
CA GLU A 409 -1.31 32.43 -11.94
C GLU A 409 -2.84 32.31 -12.13
N PRO A 410 -3.33 31.26 -12.83
CA PRO A 410 -4.75 31.05 -12.96
C PRO A 410 -5.38 30.93 -11.56
N LYS A 411 -6.40 31.74 -11.29
CA LYS A 411 -7.17 31.71 -10.05
C LYS A 411 -8.59 31.24 -10.34
N THR A 412 -9.19 30.57 -9.37
CA THR A 412 -10.58 30.10 -9.45
C THR A 412 -11.24 30.29 -8.10
N LYS A 413 -12.57 30.29 -8.07
CA LYS A 413 -13.33 30.33 -6.82
C LYS A 413 -13.09 29.04 -6.04
N LEU A 414 -12.87 29.15 -4.72
CA LEU A 414 -12.71 27.97 -3.85
C LEU A 414 -13.90 27.00 -4.00
N ALA A 415 -15.13 27.50 -4.16
CA ALA A 415 -16.32 26.70 -4.45
C ALA A 415 -16.18 25.76 -5.66
N ASN A 416 -15.45 26.16 -6.72
CA ASN A 416 -15.19 25.29 -7.87
C ASN A 416 -14.25 24.15 -7.52
N VAL A 417 -13.21 24.42 -6.72
CA VAL A 417 -12.30 23.39 -6.22
C VAL A 417 -13.07 22.39 -5.34
N LEU A 418 -13.95 22.88 -4.46
CA LEU A 418 -14.79 22.04 -3.61
C LEU A 418 -15.70 21.11 -4.42
N ALA A 419 -16.23 21.58 -5.56
CA ALA A 419 -17.01 20.76 -6.48
C ALA A 419 -16.16 19.66 -7.13
N VAL A 420 -14.92 19.97 -7.52
CA VAL A 420 -13.99 18.97 -8.05
C VAL A 420 -13.64 17.94 -6.98
N MET A 421 -13.26 18.36 -5.78
CA MET A 421 -12.97 17.46 -4.66
C MET A 421 -14.15 16.55 -4.33
N ALA A 422 -15.37 17.09 -4.34
CA ALA A 422 -16.58 16.31 -4.12
C ALA A 422 -16.76 15.20 -5.17
N ARG A 423 -16.52 15.48 -6.46
CA ARG A 423 -16.54 14.46 -7.53
C ARG A 423 -15.39 13.48 -7.41
N GLN A 424 -14.18 13.97 -7.13
CA GLN A 424 -12.99 13.14 -6.99
C GLN A 424 -13.10 12.18 -5.80
N ALA A 425 -13.84 12.52 -4.73
CA ALA A 425 -14.15 11.59 -3.65
C ALA A 425 -14.82 10.29 -4.18
N HIS A 426 -15.78 10.39 -5.09
CA HIS A 426 -16.41 9.22 -5.71
C HIS A 426 -15.42 8.43 -6.59
N VAL A 427 -14.51 9.12 -7.29
CA VAL A 427 -13.47 8.48 -8.09
C VAL A 427 -12.45 7.74 -7.22
N ILE A 428 -12.03 8.34 -6.10
CA ILE A 428 -11.09 7.72 -5.14
C ILE A 428 -11.72 6.45 -4.56
N GLY A 429 -12.98 6.51 -4.13
CA GLY A 429 -13.70 5.38 -3.54
C GLY A 429 -14.27 4.35 -4.53
N ASN A 430 -14.07 4.53 -5.83
CA ASN A 430 -14.64 3.65 -6.84
C ASN A 430 -13.83 2.34 -6.97
N GLY A 431 -14.37 1.24 -6.45
CA GLY A 431 -13.83 -0.11 -6.65
C GLY A 431 -14.53 -0.93 -7.75
N THR A 432 -15.71 -0.49 -8.22
CA THR A 432 -16.61 -1.32 -9.05
C THR A 432 -16.28 -1.28 -10.54
N THR A 433 -15.65 -0.21 -11.01
CA THR A 433 -15.32 0.00 -12.42
C THR A 433 -13.81 0.23 -12.57
N PRO A 434 -13.00 -0.84 -12.68
CA PRO A 434 -11.58 -0.71 -12.91
C PRO A 434 -11.28 -0.11 -14.30
N PRO A 435 -10.20 0.67 -14.46
CA PRO A 435 -9.19 0.97 -13.43
C PRO A 435 -9.59 2.12 -12.50
N ASN A 436 -9.34 1.97 -11.20
CA ASN A 436 -9.36 3.10 -10.26
C ASN A 436 -8.13 3.98 -10.53
N LEU A 437 -8.36 5.26 -10.85
CA LEU A 437 -7.31 6.21 -11.25
C LEU A 437 -6.20 6.33 -10.18
N TYR A 438 -6.58 6.43 -8.92
CA TYR A 438 -5.67 6.68 -7.80
C TYR A 438 -4.86 5.43 -7.45
N LEU A 439 -5.52 4.26 -7.43
CA LEU A 439 -4.82 2.99 -7.22
C LEU A 439 -3.84 2.68 -8.36
N ALA A 440 -4.25 2.91 -9.62
CA ALA A 440 -3.37 2.72 -10.77
C ALA A 440 -2.14 3.65 -10.72
N ALA A 441 -2.32 4.90 -10.29
CA ALA A 441 -1.22 5.84 -10.09
C ALA A 441 -0.24 5.34 -9.01
N MET A 442 -0.75 4.86 -7.86
CA MET A 442 0.08 4.27 -6.81
C MET A 442 0.90 3.08 -7.34
N GLU A 443 0.27 2.14 -8.04
CA GLU A 443 0.93 0.92 -8.53
C GLU A 443 2.00 1.21 -9.61
N GLN A 444 1.78 2.24 -10.43
CA GLN A 444 2.73 2.60 -11.50
C GLN A 444 3.90 3.45 -11.00
N ASN A 445 3.64 4.40 -10.09
CA ASN A 445 4.62 5.42 -9.72
C ASN A 445 5.37 5.10 -8.42
N VAL A 446 4.81 4.24 -7.54
CA VAL A 446 5.43 3.88 -6.26
C VAL A 446 6.05 2.49 -6.33
N ARG A 447 7.24 2.40 -6.91
CA ARG A 447 8.00 1.14 -7.05
C ARG A 447 8.40 0.52 -5.72
N GLU A 448 8.56 1.35 -4.69
CA GLU A 448 8.82 0.92 -3.32
C GLU A 448 7.70 0.06 -2.73
N LEU A 449 6.45 0.18 -3.23
CA LEU A 449 5.34 -0.68 -2.81
C LEU A 449 5.59 -2.13 -3.25
N GLU A 450 5.99 -2.34 -4.50
CA GLU A 450 6.29 -3.67 -5.02
C GLU A 450 7.56 -4.24 -4.38
N ALA A 451 8.59 -3.42 -4.19
CA ALA A 451 9.80 -3.83 -3.46
C ALA A 451 9.46 -4.27 -2.02
N PHE A 452 8.57 -3.55 -1.34
CA PHE A 452 8.15 -3.86 0.02
C PHE A 452 7.38 -5.17 0.07
N ALA A 453 6.43 -5.35 -0.85
CA ALA A 453 5.71 -6.61 -1.03
C ALA A 453 6.67 -7.78 -1.32
N ALA A 454 7.66 -7.59 -2.19
CA ALA A 454 8.64 -8.61 -2.54
C ALA A 454 9.50 -9.03 -1.34
N VAL A 455 9.95 -8.08 -0.52
CA VAL A 455 10.70 -8.38 0.70
C VAL A 455 9.83 -9.13 1.71
N ILE A 456 8.58 -8.71 1.94
CA ILE A 456 7.65 -9.45 2.82
C ILE A 456 7.45 -10.86 2.30
N TYR A 457 7.16 -11.02 1.01
CA TYR A 457 6.91 -12.31 0.38
C TYR A 457 8.12 -13.24 0.44
N SER A 458 9.34 -12.70 0.43
CA SER A 458 10.58 -13.48 0.36
C SER A 458 11.41 -13.57 1.64
N SER A 459 11.05 -12.78 2.66
CA SER A 459 11.66 -12.85 3.98
C SER A 459 11.50 -14.23 4.60
N ASN A 460 12.46 -14.62 5.45
CA ASN A 460 12.41 -15.82 6.30
C ASN A 460 12.34 -17.18 5.60
N PHE A 461 12.47 -17.27 4.27
CA PHE A 461 12.55 -18.56 3.58
C PHE A 461 13.68 -19.46 4.10
N ASP A 462 14.85 -18.89 4.40
CA ASP A 462 16.04 -19.65 4.81
C ASP A 462 15.92 -20.27 6.22
N PHE A 463 15.13 -19.67 7.13
CA PHE A 463 14.98 -20.16 8.50
C PHE A 463 13.96 -21.30 8.59
N GLU A 464 12.85 -21.19 7.85
CA GLU A 464 11.81 -22.23 7.83
C GLU A 464 12.21 -23.47 7.00
N LEU A 465 12.99 -23.30 5.93
CA LEU A 465 13.53 -24.42 5.13
C LEU A 465 14.61 -25.24 5.86
N LEU A 466 15.30 -24.65 6.84
CA LEU A 466 16.41 -25.32 7.55
C LEU A 466 16.01 -26.02 8.84
N GLY A 467 14.82 -25.78 9.38
CA GLY A 467 14.33 -26.38 10.63
C GLY A 467 15.20 -26.07 11.86
N PRO A 468 14.65 -26.19 13.09
CA PRO A 468 15.43 -26.00 14.32
C PRO A 468 16.49 -27.10 14.57
N GLU A 469 16.46 -28.22 13.85
CA GLU A 469 17.33 -29.37 14.11
C GLU A 469 18.75 -29.26 13.52
N THR A 470 19.00 -28.34 12.58
CA THR A 470 20.25 -28.40 11.79
C THR A 470 21.37 -27.48 12.30
N LYS A 471 21.17 -26.76 13.42
CA LYS A 471 22.21 -25.90 14.03
C LYS A 471 23.00 -26.54 15.18
N LEU A 472 22.69 -27.77 15.59
CA LEU A 472 23.46 -28.47 16.64
C LEU A 472 24.62 -29.33 16.11
N GLY A 473 24.91 -29.29 14.79
CA GLY A 473 25.90 -30.18 14.15
C GLY A 473 27.15 -29.52 13.57
N SER A 474 27.36 -28.21 13.73
CA SER A 474 28.45 -27.49 13.04
C SER A 474 29.45 -26.77 13.94
N LEU A 475 29.59 -27.21 15.20
CA LEU A 475 30.67 -26.79 16.10
C LEU A 475 31.31 -27.98 16.84
N GLU A 476 31.69 -29.02 16.11
CA GLU A 476 32.71 -29.97 16.59
C GLU A 476 33.86 -30.01 15.57
N LYS A 477 34.93 -29.27 15.88
CA LYS A 477 36.23 -29.44 15.23
C LYS A 477 36.82 -30.77 15.73
N GLU A 478 36.82 -31.78 14.88
CA GLU A 478 37.72 -32.93 15.02
C GLU A 478 39.17 -32.45 14.86
N GLY A 479 39.93 -32.57 15.95
CA GLY A 479 41.39 -32.65 15.90
C GLY A 479 41.80 -34.12 16.04
N ASP A 480 42.68 -34.58 15.16
CA ASP A 480 43.43 -35.82 15.34
C ASP A 480 44.93 -35.48 15.37
N GLY A 481 45.63 -35.99 16.39
CA GLY A 481 47.04 -35.66 16.75
C GLY A 481 48.05 -36.56 16.02
N PRO A 482 49.16 -37.00 16.65
CA PRO A 482 49.89 -36.50 17.82
C PRO A 482 51.41 -36.38 17.54
N ASP A 483 52.18 -35.63 18.35
CA ASP A 483 53.50 -36.11 18.83
C ASP A 483 54.22 -35.18 19.85
N THR A 484 54.51 -35.79 21.00
CA THR A 484 55.72 -35.73 21.84
C THR A 484 56.35 -34.43 22.41
N ILE A 485 56.46 -34.47 23.76
CA ILE A 485 57.56 -34.07 24.67
C ILE A 485 57.29 -32.89 25.64
N ALA A 486 57.61 -33.20 26.90
CA ALA A 486 57.30 -32.54 28.16
C ALA A 486 58.35 -31.51 28.63
N VAL A 487 58.08 -30.98 29.84
CA VAL A 487 58.91 -30.15 30.76
C VAL A 487 58.56 -28.65 30.64
N GLY A 488 58.22 -27.88 31.67
CA GLY A 488 58.10 -28.06 33.12
C GLY A 488 58.20 -26.69 33.81
N LYS A 489 57.33 -26.46 34.80
CA LYS A 489 57.47 -25.57 35.99
C LYS A 489 57.49 -24.02 35.92
N ASP A 490 56.58 -23.50 36.76
CA ASP A 490 56.71 -22.45 37.80
C ASP A 490 56.81 -20.94 37.44
N ASP A 491 55.77 -20.23 37.89
CA ASP A 491 55.75 -19.02 38.74
C ASP A 491 55.54 -17.57 38.23
N GLU A 492 54.73 -16.87 39.05
CA GLU A 492 54.57 -15.43 39.35
C GLU A 492 54.18 -14.38 38.27
N GLY A 493 52.92 -13.92 38.39
CA GLY A 493 52.55 -12.56 38.83
C GLY A 493 53.01 -11.32 38.06
N SER A 494 52.07 -10.61 37.42
CA SER A 494 51.98 -9.14 37.52
C SER A 494 50.64 -8.62 36.99
N MET A 495 50.01 -7.74 37.78
CA MET A 495 48.82 -6.94 37.47
C MET A 495 49.11 -5.94 36.34
N VAL A 496 48.12 -5.70 35.47
CA VAL A 496 47.91 -4.41 34.79
C VAL A 496 46.39 -4.15 34.73
N GLU A 497 46.02 -2.92 35.08
CA GLU A 497 44.67 -2.34 35.13
C GLU A 497 43.83 -2.57 33.86
N VAL A 498 42.54 -2.85 34.06
CA VAL A 498 41.51 -2.72 33.00
C VAL A 498 40.37 -1.87 33.56
N GLU A 499 40.13 -0.75 32.87
CA GLU A 499 39.02 0.16 33.07
C GLU A 499 37.67 -0.56 33.06
N ALA A 500 36.79 -0.14 33.96
CA ALA A 500 35.39 -0.52 33.97
C ALA A 500 34.67 0.15 32.79
N VAL A 501 34.07 -0.66 31.92
CA VAL A 501 33.02 -0.22 30.99
C VAL A 501 31.75 -1.00 31.31
N GLU A 502 30.68 -0.22 31.42
CA GLU A 502 29.34 -0.58 31.82
C GLU A 502 28.72 -1.69 30.97
N ASP A 503 27.89 -2.45 31.67
CA ASP A 503 26.99 -3.49 31.21
C ASP A 503 25.98 -2.91 30.18
N SER A 504 26.02 -3.40 28.94
CA SER A 504 24.95 -3.19 27.97
C SER A 504 24.35 -4.53 27.57
N SER A 505 23.14 -4.75 28.06
CA SER A 505 22.19 -5.79 27.68
C SER A 505 22.15 -6.02 26.16
N ILE A 506 22.50 -7.23 25.73
CA ILE A 506 22.37 -7.70 24.35
C ILE A 506 20.90 -8.07 24.11
N ALA A 507 20.20 -7.29 23.28
CA ALA A 507 18.95 -7.64 22.63
C ALA A 507 19.24 -8.22 21.22
N PRO A 508 18.35 -9.04 20.62
CA PRO A 508 18.64 -9.76 19.38
C PRO A 508 18.50 -8.84 18.17
N ALA A 509 19.62 -8.30 17.68
CA ALA A 509 19.69 -7.37 16.54
C ALA A 509 19.84 -8.05 15.15
N GLY A 510 19.47 -9.32 15.02
CA GLY A 510 19.74 -10.12 13.81
C GLY A 510 18.78 -9.84 12.64
N ASP A 511 17.49 -9.74 12.92
CA ASP A 511 16.45 -9.78 11.89
C ASP A 511 16.24 -8.44 11.18
N GLU A 512 16.35 -7.33 11.92
CA GLU A 512 16.25 -5.98 11.37
C GLU A 512 17.37 -5.72 10.34
N SER A 513 18.58 -6.25 10.58
CA SER A 513 19.72 -6.11 9.66
C SER A 513 19.52 -6.89 8.35
N ALA A 514 18.88 -8.07 8.39
CA ALA A 514 18.64 -8.89 7.21
C ALA A 514 17.55 -8.29 6.33
N PHE A 515 16.46 -7.82 6.94
CA PHE A 515 15.39 -7.10 6.25
C PHE A 515 15.92 -5.82 5.59
N GLU A 516 16.67 -4.99 6.32
CA GLU A 516 17.26 -3.75 5.78
C GLU A 516 18.23 -4.00 4.62
N THR A 517 18.98 -5.11 4.67
CA THR A 517 19.87 -5.51 3.57
C THR A 517 19.08 -5.96 2.34
N ALA A 518 18.03 -6.76 2.52
CA ALA A 518 17.16 -7.22 1.44
C ALA A 518 16.38 -6.05 0.82
N TRP A 519 15.91 -5.13 1.65
CA TRP A 519 15.27 -3.88 1.25
C TRP A 519 16.22 -2.99 0.45
N GLY A 520 17.43 -2.74 0.96
CA GLY A 520 18.45 -1.97 0.26
C GLY A 520 18.75 -2.53 -1.13
N LYS A 521 18.91 -3.86 -1.24
CA LYS A 521 19.10 -4.54 -2.53
C LYS A 521 17.88 -4.44 -3.44
N ALA A 522 16.67 -4.63 -2.92
CA ALA A 522 15.44 -4.54 -3.71
C ALA A 522 15.20 -3.13 -4.27
N VAL A 523 15.66 -2.10 -3.55
CA VAL A 523 15.64 -0.71 -4.01
C VAL A 523 16.79 -0.41 -5.00
N GLU A 524 17.98 -1.00 -4.81
CA GLU A 524 19.19 -0.77 -5.64
C GLU A 524 19.27 -1.59 -6.94
N GLU A 525 18.78 -2.83 -6.97
CA GLU A 525 18.82 -3.71 -8.16
C GLU A 525 17.87 -3.24 -9.29
N GLN A 526 17.16 -2.13 -9.10
CA GLN A 526 16.29 -1.58 -10.13
C GLN A 526 17.08 -0.67 -11.10
N PRO A 527 17.03 -0.93 -12.42
CA PRO A 527 17.73 -0.11 -13.40
C PRO A 527 17.23 1.34 -13.31
N SER A 528 18.17 2.28 -13.26
CA SER A 528 17.87 3.70 -13.42
C SER A 528 17.21 3.89 -14.78
N SER A 529 15.91 4.16 -14.80
CA SER A 529 15.20 4.59 -16.01
C SER A 529 15.70 5.99 -16.38
N GLY A 530 16.80 6.05 -17.13
CA GLY A 530 17.17 7.26 -17.86
C GLY A 530 16.09 7.56 -18.91
N PRO A 531 15.84 8.83 -19.24
CA PRO A 531 14.79 9.19 -20.18
C PRO A 531 15.14 8.62 -21.56
N ALA A 532 14.29 7.75 -22.09
CA ALA A 532 14.35 7.33 -23.48
C ALA A 532 13.95 8.53 -24.36
N THR A 533 14.95 9.23 -24.89
CA THR A 533 14.77 10.16 -26.00
C THR A 533 14.28 9.38 -27.23
N GLU A 534 13.01 9.53 -27.57
CA GLU A 534 12.50 9.28 -28.92
C GLU A 534 13.21 10.22 -29.89
N ALA A 535 14.19 9.69 -30.63
CA ALA A 535 14.69 10.28 -31.86
C ALA A 535 14.17 9.42 -33.01
N GLY A 536 13.24 10.00 -33.78
CA GLY A 536 12.65 9.35 -34.94
C GLY A 536 13.66 9.01 -36.04
N ARG A 537 13.35 7.94 -36.76
CA ARG A 537 13.49 7.83 -38.21
C ARG A 537 12.50 6.82 -38.76
#